data_AF-A0A818WEU6-F1
#
_entry.id   AF-A0A818WEU6-F1
#
_cell.length_a   1.000
_cell.length_b   1.000
_cell.length_c   1.000
_cell.angle_alpha   90.00
_cell.angle_beta   90.00
_cell.angle_gamma   90.00
#
_symmetry.space_group_name_H-M   'P 1'
#
loop_
_entity.id
_entity.type
_entity.pdbx_description
1 polymer ?
#
loop_
_entity_poly.entity_id
_entity_poly.type
_entity_poly.pdbx_seq_one_letter_code
_entity_poly.pdbx_strand_id
1 'polypeptide(L)'
;MDCVKGHSPQQILQTLLSPKFFPIGIQIRGGDETMTGIDLSSDEQAILKKFKNFFTCSQQIINATDTFFRETNQIPIIFLLSDDVRIRQAALKNWQFSLECFQSSENKCQSNNSSLNILANSNPVFHISYAHNRMLAFELGIFDNFLFSLCEQHIFSSASGFGRFAAFASLKLRNIYSMSLNGQPSCQNQSLSLTEAGYYWSGI
;
A
#
# COMPACT_ATOMS: atom_id res chain seq x y z
N MET A 1 15.14 19.55 -3.45
CA MET A 1 14.96 18.16 -3.00
C MET A 1 14.35 17.42 -4.17
N ASP A 2 15.04 16.43 -4.75
CA ASP A 2 14.54 15.73 -5.92
C ASP A 2 13.35 14.84 -5.53
N CYS A 3 12.21 15.07 -6.18
CA CYS A 3 11.02 14.25 -6.00
C CYS A 3 11.26 12.87 -6.65
N VAL A 4 11.25 11.81 -5.84
CA VAL A 4 11.30 10.44 -6.39
C VAL A 4 10.05 10.19 -7.21
N LYS A 5 10.25 9.86 -8.49
CA LYS A 5 9.18 9.47 -9.40
C LYS A 5 8.67 8.09 -9.00
N GLY A 6 7.41 8.04 -8.58
CA GLY A 6 6.68 6.82 -8.35
C GLY A 6 6.16 6.23 -9.65
N HIS A 7 5.31 5.23 -9.51
CA HIS A 7 4.76 4.47 -10.62
C HIS A 7 3.51 5.14 -11.16
N SER A 8 3.31 5.06 -12.48
CA SER A 8 2.08 5.52 -13.12
C SER A 8 0.91 4.59 -12.78
N PRO A 9 -0.34 5.09 -12.84
CA PRO A 9 -1.54 4.26 -12.71
C PRO A 9 -1.53 3.00 -13.59
N GLN A 10 -1.04 3.11 -14.83
CA GLN A 10 -0.95 2.01 -15.78
C GLN A 10 0.08 0.96 -15.33
N GLN A 11 1.26 1.40 -14.87
CA GLN A 11 2.28 0.50 -14.33
C GLN A 11 1.76 -0.24 -13.10
N ILE A 12 1.05 0.47 -12.21
CA ILE A 12 0.45 -0.14 -11.03
C ILE A 12 -0.55 -1.22 -11.44
N LEU A 13 -1.50 -0.88 -12.30
CA LEU A 13 -2.52 -1.82 -12.78
C LEU A 13 -1.91 -3.06 -13.45
N GLN A 14 -0.91 -2.87 -14.33
CA GLN A 14 -0.20 -3.97 -14.98
C GLN A 14 0.52 -4.87 -13.98
N THR A 15 1.07 -4.31 -12.90
CA THR A 15 1.72 -5.09 -11.84
C THR A 15 0.71 -5.91 -11.06
N LEU A 16 -0.40 -5.28 -10.65
CA LEU A 16 -1.43 -5.93 -9.83
C LEU A 16 -2.17 -7.05 -10.57
N LEU A 17 -2.32 -6.94 -11.90
CA LEU A 17 -2.98 -7.96 -12.73
C LEU A 17 -2.03 -9.06 -13.23
N SER A 18 -0.72 -8.94 -12.98
CA SER A 18 0.24 -9.92 -13.47
C SER A 18 0.25 -11.17 -12.58
N PRO A 19 0.17 -12.39 -13.15
CA PRO A 19 0.23 -13.63 -12.36
C PRO A 19 1.60 -13.86 -11.70
N LYS A 20 2.64 -13.13 -12.14
CA LYS A 20 4.01 -13.19 -11.60
C LYS A 20 4.10 -12.63 -10.18
N PHE A 21 3.21 -11.72 -9.81
CA PHE A 21 3.29 -11.00 -8.54
C PHE A 21 2.18 -11.41 -7.59
N PHE A 22 2.51 -11.37 -6.30
CA PHE A 22 1.55 -11.54 -5.22
C PHE A 22 1.37 -10.19 -4.51
N PRO A 23 0.35 -9.40 -4.86
CA PRO A 23 0.16 -8.07 -4.30
C PRO A 23 -0.38 -8.08 -2.87
N ILE A 24 0.33 -7.40 -1.98
CA ILE A 24 -0.10 -7.08 -0.61
C ILE A 24 -0.41 -5.58 -0.57
N GLY A 25 -1.66 -5.22 -0.33
CA GLY A 25 -2.09 -3.84 -0.23
C GLY A 25 -1.79 -3.26 1.16
N ILE A 26 -1.16 -2.10 1.22
CA ILE A 26 -1.07 -1.26 2.42
C ILE A 26 -1.81 0.06 2.17
N GLN A 27 -2.87 0.33 2.92
CA GLN A 27 -3.59 1.61 2.90
C GLN A 27 -3.35 2.36 4.21
N ILE A 28 -2.70 3.52 4.13
CA ILE A 28 -2.46 4.38 5.29
C ILE A 28 -3.29 5.65 5.13
N ARG A 29 -4.08 5.98 6.14
CA ARG A 29 -4.70 7.30 6.29
C ARG A 29 -3.87 8.12 7.29
N GLY A 30 -3.25 9.19 6.81
CA GLY A 30 -2.45 10.13 7.60
C GLY A 30 -3.29 11.13 8.40
N GLY A 31 -4.54 11.36 7.97
CA GLY A 31 -5.50 12.27 8.60
C GLY A 31 -5.49 13.68 7.99
N ASP A 32 -6.51 14.47 8.33
CA ASP A 32 -6.82 15.72 7.61
C ASP A 32 -5.70 16.78 7.74
N GLU A 33 -4.94 16.76 8.84
CA GLU A 33 -3.77 17.61 9.07
C GLU A 33 -2.62 17.34 8.08
N THR A 34 -2.56 16.12 7.53
CA THR A 34 -1.54 15.74 6.54
C THR A 34 -1.94 16.06 5.10
N MET A 35 -3.24 16.27 4.84
CA MET A 35 -3.75 16.66 3.52
C MET A 35 -3.57 18.15 3.20
N THR A 36 -3.24 18.98 4.20
CA THR A 36 -3.06 20.44 4.04
C THR A 36 -1.60 20.88 4.04
N GLY A 37 -0.67 19.98 4.40
CA GLY A 37 0.73 20.30 4.66
C GLY A 37 1.62 20.36 3.42
N ILE A 38 1.89 21.58 2.95
CA ILE A 38 2.86 21.92 1.88
C ILE A 38 4.32 21.77 2.37
N ASP A 39 4.54 21.47 3.66
CA ASP A 39 5.88 21.34 4.24
C ASP A 39 6.45 19.93 4.02
N LEU A 40 7.12 19.77 2.87
CA LEU A 40 7.83 18.55 2.45
C LEU A 40 9.18 18.36 3.17
N SER A 41 9.53 19.22 4.12
CA SER A 41 10.84 19.26 4.79
C SER A 41 11.00 18.29 5.96
N SER A 42 9.98 17.49 6.27
CA SER A 42 9.98 16.53 7.38
C SER A 42 10.98 15.37 7.17
N ASP A 43 11.67 15.00 8.25
CA ASP A 43 12.59 13.85 8.30
C ASP A 43 11.91 12.54 7.85
N GLU A 44 12.41 11.97 6.76
CA GLU A 44 11.91 10.73 6.15
C GLU A 44 11.95 9.55 7.13
N GLN A 45 12.98 9.47 7.97
CA GLN A 45 13.10 8.39 8.95
C GLN A 45 12.03 8.54 10.05
N ALA A 46 11.72 9.77 10.46
CA ALA A 46 10.65 10.03 11.41
C ALA A 46 9.28 9.63 10.84
N ILE A 47 9.03 9.89 9.55
CA ILE A 47 7.81 9.46 8.85
C ILE A 47 7.73 7.93 8.85
N LEU A 48 8.74 7.22 8.34
CA LEU A 48 8.70 5.76 8.27
C LEU A 48 8.60 5.11 9.65
N LYS A 49 9.23 5.70 10.68
CA LYS A 49 9.11 5.25 12.07
C LYS A 49 7.68 5.38 12.59
N LYS A 50 6.97 6.47 12.27
CA LYS A 50 5.55 6.67 12.64
C LYS A 50 4.64 5.60 12.05
N PHE A 51 4.93 5.13 10.83
CA PHE A 51 4.11 4.14 10.13
C PHE A 51 4.73 2.73 10.11
N LYS A 52 5.74 2.47 10.96
CA LYS A 52 6.51 1.23 10.99
C LYS A 52 5.64 -0.02 11.13
N ASN A 53 4.53 0.07 11.85
CA ASN A 53 3.64 -1.05 12.13
C ASN A 53 3.11 -1.71 10.85
N PHE A 54 2.76 -0.89 9.84
CA PHE A 54 2.22 -1.37 8.56
C PHE A 54 3.27 -2.17 7.79
N PHE A 55 4.47 -1.61 7.64
CA PHE A 55 5.59 -2.24 6.95
C PHE A 55 6.12 -3.48 7.68
N THR A 56 6.11 -3.45 9.02
CA THR A 56 6.47 -4.62 9.83
C THR A 56 5.47 -5.75 9.63
N CYS A 57 4.16 -5.42 9.61
CA CYS A 57 3.12 -6.40 9.35
C CYS A 57 3.26 -7.00 7.93
N SER A 58 3.49 -6.19 6.90
CA SER A 58 3.73 -6.74 5.55
C SER A 58 4.96 -7.65 5.48
N GLN A 59 6.04 -7.34 6.22
CA GLN A 59 7.20 -8.22 6.28
C GLN A 59 6.88 -9.54 7.00
N GLN A 60 6.09 -9.51 8.08
CA GLN A 60 5.66 -10.72 8.78
C GLN A 60 4.82 -11.62 7.87
N ILE A 61 3.92 -11.04 7.08
CA ILE A 61 3.16 -11.76 6.05
C ILE A 61 4.13 -12.43 5.07
N ILE A 62 5.07 -11.66 4.50
CA ILE A 62 6.02 -12.18 3.51
C ILE A 62 6.81 -13.36 4.08
N ASN A 63 7.32 -13.21 5.30
CA ASN A 63 8.09 -14.26 5.97
C ASN A 63 7.24 -15.50 6.28
N ALA A 64 5.98 -15.32 6.69
CA ALA A 64 5.08 -16.42 7.01
C ALA A 64 4.63 -17.20 5.76
N THR A 65 4.65 -16.56 4.58
CA THR A 65 4.24 -17.18 3.30
C THR A 65 5.41 -17.45 2.35
N ASP A 66 6.65 -17.46 2.83
CA ASP A 66 7.84 -17.66 1.99
C ASP A 66 7.80 -19.00 1.22
N THR A 67 7.39 -20.08 1.89
CA THR A 67 7.21 -21.40 1.25
C THR A 67 6.21 -21.33 0.10
N PHE A 68 5.08 -20.65 0.30
CA PHE A 68 4.06 -20.49 -0.74
C PHE A 68 4.62 -19.76 -1.96
N PHE A 69 5.37 -18.67 -1.78
CA PHE A 69 5.96 -17.92 -2.89
C PHE A 69 6.98 -18.72 -3.70
N ARG A 70 7.77 -19.56 -3.02
CA ARG A 70 8.73 -20.46 -3.68
C ARG A 70 8.02 -21.53 -4.51
N GLU A 71 6.93 -22.09 -4.00
CA GLU A 71 6.15 -23.14 -4.69
C GLU A 71 5.37 -22.59 -5.88
N THR A 72 4.79 -21.40 -5.75
CA THR A 72 4.00 -20.77 -6.84
C THR A 72 4.84 -19.94 -7.79
N ASN A 73 6.13 -19.76 -7.51
CA ASN A 73 7.04 -18.88 -8.23
C ASN A 73 6.50 -17.45 -8.37
N GLN A 74 5.79 -16.97 -7.34
CA GLN A 74 5.24 -15.62 -7.27
C GLN A 74 6.15 -14.71 -6.43
N ILE A 75 6.25 -13.44 -6.84
CA ILE A 75 7.07 -12.44 -6.14
C ILE A 75 6.16 -11.54 -5.30
N PRO A 76 6.38 -11.43 -3.97
CA PRO A 76 5.61 -10.51 -3.15
C PRO A 76 5.92 -9.05 -3.51
N ILE A 77 4.87 -8.26 -3.68
CA ILE A 77 4.95 -6.81 -3.91
C ILE A 77 4.01 -6.09 -2.96
N ILE A 78 4.38 -4.89 -2.55
CA ILE A 78 3.58 -4.03 -1.67
C ILE A 78 2.98 -2.91 -2.50
N PHE A 79 1.66 -2.89 -2.66
CA PHE A 79 0.96 -1.73 -3.18
C PHE A 79 0.65 -0.76 -2.04
N LEU A 80 1.38 0.36 -1.99
CA LEU A 80 1.22 1.37 -0.95
C LEU A 80 0.32 2.51 -1.44
N LEU A 81 -0.82 2.64 -0.77
CA LEU A 81 -1.78 3.71 -0.95
C LEU A 81 -1.80 4.59 0.31
N SER A 82 -1.69 5.90 0.11
CA SER A 82 -1.75 6.88 1.21
C SER A 82 -2.21 8.24 0.69
N ASP A 83 -3.00 8.92 1.51
CA ASP A 83 -3.34 10.34 1.35
C ASP A 83 -2.08 11.22 1.50
N ASP A 84 -1.18 10.88 2.43
CA ASP A 84 0.09 11.59 2.59
C ASP A 84 1.14 11.19 1.52
N VAL A 85 1.52 12.14 0.66
CA VAL A 85 2.54 11.94 -0.39
C VAL A 85 3.93 11.64 0.17
N ARG A 86 4.26 12.16 1.36
CA ARG A 86 5.58 12.02 1.97
C ARG A 86 5.86 10.59 2.40
N ILE A 87 4.82 9.89 2.87
CA ILE A 87 4.91 8.45 3.20
C ILE A 87 5.27 7.66 1.96
N ARG A 88 4.59 7.93 0.84
CA ARG A 88 4.84 7.24 -0.45
C ARG A 88 6.24 7.53 -0.97
N GLN A 89 6.70 8.79 -0.90
CA GLN A 89 8.05 9.17 -1.33
C GLN A 89 9.13 8.54 -0.45
N ALA A 90 8.99 8.57 0.87
CA ALA A 90 9.95 7.96 1.80
C ALA A 90 10.02 6.43 1.59
N ALA A 91 8.87 5.79 1.38
CA ALA A 91 8.78 4.36 1.11
C ALA A 91 9.46 3.99 -0.22
N LEU A 92 9.21 4.74 -1.30
CA LEU A 92 9.86 4.53 -2.60
C LEU A 92 11.38 4.76 -2.52
N LYS A 93 11.86 5.78 -1.80
CA LYS A 93 13.30 6.01 -1.61
C LYS A 93 14.04 4.81 -1.02
N ASN A 94 13.40 4.08 -0.12
CA ASN A 94 14.02 2.95 0.57
C ASN A 94 13.79 1.61 -0.14
N TRP A 95 12.66 1.46 -0.82
CA TRP A 95 12.12 0.15 -1.21
C TRP A 95 11.43 0.15 -2.57
N GLN A 96 11.72 1.10 -3.46
CA GLN A 96 11.07 1.17 -4.77
C GLN A 96 11.24 -0.13 -5.57
N PHE A 97 10.12 -0.68 -6.01
CA PHE A 97 10.09 -1.79 -6.94
C PHE A 97 10.64 -1.35 -8.30
N SER A 98 11.60 -2.09 -8.85
CA SER A 98 12.13 -1.83 -10.19
C SER A 98 11.25 -2.47 -11.25
N LEU A 99 10.80 -1.70 -12.24
CA LEU A 99 10.00 -2.22 -13.35
C LEU A 99 10.78 -3.12 -14.31
N GLU A 100 12.12 -3.08 -14.28
CA GLU A 100 12.98 -4.01 -15.02
C GLU A 100 12.72 -5.48 -14.61
N CYS A 101 12.10 -5.66 -13.43
CA CYS A 101 11.60 -6.95 -12.97
C CYS A 101 10.51 -7.59 -13.81
N PHE A 102 9.79 -6.82 -14.60
CA PHE A 102 8.81 -7.38 -15.54
C PHE A 102 9.48 -8.17 -16.66
N GLN A 103 10.65 -7.72 -17.11
CA GLN A 103 11.31 -8.22 -18.31
C GLN A 103 12.37 -9.29 -18.01
N SER A 104 12.83 -9.40 -16.75
CA SER A 104 13.82 -10.40 -16.37
C SER A 104 13.20 -11.79 -16.18
N SER A 105 13.77 -12.78 -16.88
CA SER A 105 13.50 -14.22 -16.75
C SER A 105 14.16 -14.85 -15.51
N GLU A 106 15.00 -14.11 -14.80
CA GLU A 106 15.77 -14.60 -13.65
C GLU A 106 15.47 -13.80 -12.39
N ASN A 107 15.79 -14.40 -11.24
CA ASN A 107 15.56 -13.95 -9.86
C ASN A 107 16.17 -12.58 -9.47
N LYS A 108 16.46 -11.67 -10.41
CA LYS A 108 16.92 -10.29 -10.16
C LYS A 108 15.94 -9.45 -9.33
N CYS A 109 14.72 -9.94 -9.13
CA CYS A 109 13.66 -9.30 -8.36
C CYS A 109 13.56 -9.78 -6.91
N GLN A 110 14.35 -10.77 -6.54
CA GLN A 110 14.52 -11.14 -5.14
C GLN A 110 15.44 -10.10 -4.51
N SER A 111 14.84 -9.07 -3.91
CA SER A 111 15.59 -8.15 -3.09
C SER A 111 16.20 -8.93 -1.91
N ASN A 112 17.43 -8.58 -1.52
CA ASN A 112 18.17 -9.29 -0.48
C ASN A 112 17.38 -9.37 0.84
N ASN A 113 16.77 -10.53 1.15
CA ASN A 113 16.19 -11.04 2.42
C ASN A 113 15.52 -10.06 3.43
N SER A 114 15.29 -8.79 3.10
CA SER A 114 14.89 -7.75 4.06
C SER A 114 14.33 -6.47 3.45
N SER A 115 14.39 -6.27 2.13
CA SER A 115 13.78 -5.09 1.49
C SER A 115 12.39 -5.41 0.94
N LEU A 116 11.42 -4.55 1.27
CA LEU A 116 10.09 -4.57 0.68
C LEU A 116 10.19 -4.17 -0.80
N ASN A 117 9.24 -4.63 -1.62
CA ASN A 117 9.10 -4.25 -3.02
C ASN A 117 7.91 -3.30 -3.16
N ILE A 118 8.13 -1.99 -3.02
CA ILE A 118 7.05 -1.00 -2.94
C ILE A 118 6.68 -0.44 -4.30
N LEU A 119 5.40 -0.59 -4.61
CA LEU A 119 4.68 -0.02 -5.72
C LEU A 119 3.75 1.08 -5.18
N ALA A 120 4.03 2.33 -5.55
CA ALA A 120 3.21 3.47 -5.16
C ALA A 120 3.26 4.56 -6.23
N ASN A 121 2.17 5.33 -6.34
CA ASN A 121 2.17 6.60 -7.05
C ASN A 121 2.68 7.70 -6.10
N SER A 122 3.62 8.54 -6.55
CA SER A 122 4.16 9.65 -5.73
C SER A 122 3.87 11.03 -6.31
N ASN A 123 3.05 11.12 -7.35
CA ASN A 123 2.82 12.37 -8.05
C ASN A 123 1.99 13.34 -7.17
N PRO A 124 2.57 14.47 -6.71
CA PRO A 124 1.91 15.41 -5.83
C PRO A 124 0.75 16.16 -6.53
N VAL A 125 0.71 16.17 -7.86
CA VAL A 125 -0.38 16.79 -8.62
C VAL A 125 -1.71 16.11 -8.28
N PHE A 126 -1.74 14.80 -8.04
CA PHE A 126 -2.95 14.13 -7.59
C PHE A 126 -3.41 14.65 -6.23
N HIS A 127 -2.49 14.91 -5.30
CA HIS A 127 -2.79 15.51 -4.00
C HIS A 127 -3.38 16.92 -4.12
N ILE A 128 -2.85 17.74 -5.04
CA ILE A 128 -3.39 19.08 -5.32
C ILE A 128 -4.79 18.97 -5.96
N SER A 129 -4.99 18.03 -6.88
CA SER A 129 -6.30 17.74 -7.49
C SER A 129 -7.32 17.28 -6.46
N TYR A 130 -6.91 16.44 -5.49
CA TYR A 130 -7.76 16.01 -4.37
C TYR A 130 -8.29 17.21 -3.57
N ALA A 131 -7.46 18.24 -3.38
CA ALA A 131 -7.84 19.44 -2.62
C ALA A 131 -8.69 20.45 -3.42
N HIS A 132 -8.53 20.55 -4.74
CA HIS A 132 -9.10 21.63 -5.55
C HIS A 132 -10.29 21.22 -6.45
N ASN A 133 -10.40 19.95 -6.84
CA ASN A 133 -11.50 19.48 -7.69
C ASN A 133 -12.13 18.21 -7.11
N ARG A 134 -13.25 18.39 -6.40
CA ARG A 134 -13.95 17.30 -5.69
C ARG A 134 -14.39 16.13 -6.57
N MET A 135 -14.78 16.39 -7.82
CA MET A 135 -15.22 15.33 -8.73
C MET A 135 -14.03 14.48 -9.18
N LEU A 136 -12.95 15.14 -9.62
CA LEU A 136 -11.72 14.43 -10.01
C LEU A 136 -11.10 13.70 -8.81
N ALA A 137 -11.13 14.32 -7.63
CA ALA A 137 -10.73 13.70 -6.35
C ALA A 137 -11.49 12.39 -6.11
N PHE A 138 -12.81 12.43 -6.26
CA PHE A 138 -13.66 11.25 -6.09
C PHE A 138 -13.36 10.16 -7.12
N GLU A 139 -13.21 10.51 -8.40
CA GLU A 139 -12.87 9.57 -9.47
C GLU A 139 -11.52 8.86 -9.22
N LEU A 140 -10.50 9.62 -8.83
CA LEU A 140 -9.19 9.08 -8.49
C LEU A 140 -9.25 8.21 -7.23
N GLY A 141 -10.02 8.65 -6.22
CA GLY A 141 -10.26 7.89 -5.01
C GLY A 141 -10.92 6.53 -5.30
N ILE A 142 -11.96 6.50 -6.14
CA ILE A 142 -12.58 5.24 -6.58
C ILE A 142 -11.55 4.36 -7.30
N PHE A 143 -10.75 4.93 -8.19
CA PHE A 143 -9.77 4.16 -8.93
C PHE A 143 -8.68 3.57 -8.02
N ASP A 144 -8.17 4.34 -7.06
CA ASP A 144 -7.24 3.86 -6.04
C ASP A 144 -7.86 2.76 -5.17
N ASN A 145 -9.16 2.88 -4.86
CA ASN A 145 -9.92 1.87 -4.12
C ASN A 145 -10.04 0.57 -4.92
N PHE A 146 -10.38 0.68 -6.21
CA PHE A 146 -10.41 -0.43 -7.15
C PHE A 146 -9.06 -1.13 -7.24
N LEU A 147 -7.97 -0.38 -7.44
CA LEU A 147 -6.61 -0.95 -7.46
C LEU A 147 -6.30 -1.69 -6.16
N PHE A 148 -6.66 -1.11 -5.01
CA PHE A 148 -6.43 -1.76 -3.72
C PHE A 148 -7.20 -3.08 -3.61
N SER A 149 -8.44 -3.15 -4.10
CA SER A 149 -9.25 -4.38 -4.10
C SER A 149 -8.67 -5.51 -4.96
N LEU A 150 -7.74 -5.21 -5.88
CA LEU A 150 -7.04 -6.23 -6.67
C LEU A 150 -5.96 -6.96 -5.85
N CYS A 151 -5.54 -6.42 -4.70
CA CYS A 151 -4.51 -7.04 -3.86
C CYS A 151 -4.99 -8.38 -3.27
N GLU A 152 -4.08 -9.33 -3.08
CA GLU A 152 -4.38 -10.64 -2.48
C GLU A 152 -4.57 -10.58 -0.96
N GLN A 153 -3.88 -9.62 -0.33
CA GLN A 153 -3.96 -9.37 1.10
C GLN A 153 -4.06 -7.87 1.36
N HIS A 154 -4.64 -7.50 2.50
CA HIS A 154 -4.97 -6.11 2.78
C HIS A 154 -4.54 -5.72 4.19
N ILE A 155 -3.75 -4.67 4.31
CA ILE A 155 -3.42 -4.00 5.57
C ILE A 155 -3.94 -2.57 5.45
N PHE A 156 -4.80 -2.12 6.36
CA PHE A 156 -5.34 -0.76 6.31
C PHE A 156 -5.42 -0.09 7.67
N SER A 157 -5.47 1.24 7.69
CA SER A 157 -5.70 2.02 8.91
C SER A 157 -7.07 1.71 9.52
N SER A 158 -7.14 1.36 10.81
CA SER A 158 -8.37 0.86 11.46
C SER A 158 -9.60 1.77 11.34
N ALA A 159 -9.38 3.09 11.28
CA ALA A 159 -10.39 4.12 11.14
C ALA A 159 -10.71 4.51 9.68
N SER A 160 -10.17 3.79 8.69
CA SER A 160 -10.33 4.11 7.27
C SER A 160 -11.47 3.31 6.65
N GLY A 161 -12.60 3.98 6.39
CA GLY A 161 -13.69 3.41 5.59
C GLY A 161 -13.25 3.04 4.16
N PHE A 162 -12.32 3.84 3.60
CA PHE A 162 -11.75 3.61 2.29
C PHE A 162 -11.06 2.24 2.16
N GLY A 163 -10.11 1.94 3.08
CA GLY A 163 -9.38 0.67 3.04
C GLY A 163 -10.27 -0.54 3.34
N ARG A 164 -11.24 -0.36 4.25
CA ARG A 164 -12.27 -1.36 4.58
C ARG A 164 -13.14 -1.73 3.38
N PHE A 165 -13.68 -0.72 2.70
CA PHE A 165 -14.51 -0.92 1.52
C PHE A 165 -13.75 -1.66 0.42
N ALA A 166 -12.50 -1.26 0.15
CA ALA A 166 -11.67 -1.93 -0.85
C ALA A 166 -11.35 -3.40 -0.49
N ALA A 167 -10.99 -3.66 0.77
CA ALA A 167 -10.74 -5.02 1.24
C ALA A 167 -12.01 -5.88 1.17
N PHE A 168 -13.17 -5.32 1.51
CA PHE A 168 -14.46 -6.00 1.35
C PHE A 168 -14.78 -6.26 -0.13
N ALA A 169 -14.63 -5.26 -1.00
CA ALA A 169 -14.90 -5.35 -2.43
C ALA A 169 -13.99 -6.35 -3.16
N SER A 170 -12.81 -6.66 -2.60
CA SER A 170 -11.93 -7.71 -3.12
C SER A 170 -12.59 -9.10 -3.07
N LEU A 171 -13.54 -9.31 -2.15
CA LEU A 171 -14.14 -10.61 -1.82
C LEU A 171 -13.12 -11.70 -1.45
N LYS A 172 -11.88 -11.31 -1.14
CA LYS A 172 -10.82 -12.24 -0.75
C LYS A 172 -10.96 -12.53 0.74
N LEU A 173 -11.20 -13.80 1.05
CA LEU A 173 -11.51 -14.28 2.40
C LEU A 173 -10.29 -14.37 3.34
N ARG A 174 -9.10 -13.99 2.87
CA ARG A 174 -7.83 -14.24 3.58
C ARG A 174 -7.16 -12.92 3.97
N ASN A 175 -6.58 -12.91 5.16
CA ASN A 175 -5.49 -12.01 5.57
C ASN A 175 -5.81 -10.52 5.37
N ILE A 176 -6.91 -10.09 5.99
CA ILE A 176 -7.27 -8.67 6.13
C ILE A 176 -6.79 -8.21 7.50
N TYR A 177 -6.02 -7.13 7.57
CA TYR A 177 -5.44 -6.60 8.79
C TYR A 177 -5.78 -5.14 9.00
N SER A 178 -6.19 -4.81 10.23
CA SER A 178 -6.58 -3.46 10.62
C SER A 178 -5.57 -2.90 11.63
N MET A 179 -4.80 -1.91 11.20
CA MET A 179 -3.67 -1.36 11.95
C MET A 179 -3.97 0.03 12.52
N SER A 180 -3.54 0.27 13.77
CA SER A 180 -3.47 1.61 14.35
C SER A 180 -2.05 2.18 14.27
N LEU A 181 -1.94 3.51 14.11
CA LEU A 181 -0.66 4.22 14.17
C LEU A 181 0.06 4.03 15.50
N ASN A 182 -0.70 3.94 16.60
CA ASN A 182 -0.18 3.77 17.96
C ASN A 182 -0.24 2.31 18.44
N GLY A 183 -0.54 1.37 17.54
CA GLY A 183 -0.69 -0.05 17.87
C GLY A 183 0.64 -0.78 18.02
N GLN A 184 0.56 -2.08 18.36
CA GLN A 184 1.72 -2.98 18.31
C GLN A 184 2.13 -3.24 16.85
N PRO A 185 3.45 -3.31 16.53
CA PRO A 185 3.97 -3.59 15.19
C PRO A 185 3.84 -5.06 14.81
N SER A 186 2.62 -5.63 14.83
CA SER A 186 2.40 -7.03 14.53
C SER A 186 1.04 -7.31 13.90
N CYS A 187 1.01 -8.19 12.91
CA CYS A 187 -0.23 -8.73 12.37
C CYS A 187 -0.90 -9.74 13.33
N GLN A 188 -0.15 -10.28 14.31
CA GLN A 188 -0.70 -11.23 15.29
C GLN A 188 -1.76 -10.51 16.11
N ASN A 189 -3.01 -10.94 15.99
CA ASN A 189 -4.22 -10.39 16.65
C ASN A 189 -4.87 -9.16 15.98
N GLN A 190 -4.49 -8.81 14.76
CA GLN A 190 -5.13 -7.69 14.03
C GLN A 190 -5.86 -8.14 12.76
N SER A 191 -6.07 -9.45 12.61
CA SER A 191 -6.82 -10.03 11.49
C SER A 191 -8.32 -9.78 11.62
N LEU A 192 -8.96 -9.41 10.52
CA LEU A 192 -10.41 -9.26 10.40
C LEU A 192 -10.96 -10.32 9.44
N SER A 193 -12.19 -10.76 9.69
CA SER A 193 -13.00 -11.44 8.70
C SER A 193 -13.48 -10.46 7.60
N LEU A 194 -13.91 -11.01 6.47
CA LEU A 194 -14.49 -10.22 5.37
C LEU A 194 -15.73 -9.43 5.84
N THR A 195 -16.55 -10.01 6.70
CA THR A 195 -17.74 -9.35 7.26
C THR A 195 -17.36 -8.21 8.19
N GLU A 196 -16.37 -8.38 9.06
CA GLU A 196 -15.86 -7.30 9.91
C GLU A 196 -15.22 -6.15 9.12
N ALA A 197 -14.63 -6.45 7.96
CA ALA A 197 -14.14 -5.42 7.04
C ALA A 197 -15.29 -4.56 6.50
N GLY A 198 -16.44 -5.16 6.14
CA GLY A 198 -17.60 -4.46 5.58
C GLY A 198 -18.57 -3.82 6.58
N TYR A 199 -18.59 -4.26 7.84
CA TYR A 199 -19.67 -3.93 8.79
C TYR A 199 -19.49 -2.60 9.56
N TYR A 200 -18.26 -2.21 9.88
CA TYR A 200 -18.03 -1.21 10.94
C TYR A 200 -17.96 0.26 10.49
N TRP A 201 -17.78 0.57 9.20
CA TRP A 201 -17.60 1.95 8.73
C TRP A 201 -18.08 2.16 7.30
N SER A 202 -18.99 3.13 7.10
CA SER A 202 -19.40 3.63 5.79
C SER A 202 -18.68 4.95 5.49
N GLY A 203 -17.84 4.98 4.46
CA GLY A 203 -17.22 6.23 3.98
C GLY A 203 -16.11 5.98 2.96
N ILE A 204 -16.31 6.48 1.74
CA ILE A 204 -15.27 6.71 0.72
C ILE A 204 -14.88 8.18 0.83
#